data_AF-A0A1I4VU75-F1
#
_entry.id   AF-A0A1I4VU75-F1
#
_cell.length_a   1.000
_cell.length_b   1.000
_cell.length_c   1.000
_cell.angle_alpha   90.00
_cell.angle_beta   90.00
_cell.angle_gamma   90.00
#
_symmetry.space_group_name_H-M   'P 1'
#
loop_
_entity.id
_entity.type
_entity.pdbx_description
1 polymer ?
#
loop_
_entity_poly.entity_id
_entity_poly.type
_entity_poly.pdbx_seq_one_letter_code
_entity_poly.pdbx_strand_id
1 'polypeptide(L)'
;MSEPATVFDEMGWPDQIRPPYALVDAWLKSVPAEQLALKRREAEVLFRRIGITFAVYTEGGDPERLIPFDLIPRVMAQAEWQSLRKGLEQRVRALNAFIHDVYHDREILKAGRIPERLVLNNPQFRPEMVGLDLPHNVYTHIAGIDMVRTGPDEYYVLEDNCRTPSGVSYMVENREVMMRLFPELFRRAGVAPVAHYGDELLETLRSVAPPNCQGEPTVVLLTPGIHNSAYYEHAFLADEMGIDLVEGADLLVRNEICYMRSTSGLTRVDVIYRRIDDDYIDPLVFRPESMLGAPGLHFATRAGNLTLANAIGAGIADDKAVYIHVPEMVRFYLGEEPLLQNVPTHDCSKPDDLAYTLAHIDQLVVKAVHGSGGYGMLVGPHASKAEIETFVAQLKARPHDYVAQPTLALSTVPTFVESGIAPRHVDLRPFVLSGEQIRIVPGGLTRVALRDGSLVVNSSQGGGTKDTWVLER
;
A
#
# COMPACT_ATOMS: atom_id res chain seq x y z
N MET A 1 -24.58 -27.85 2.97
CA MET A 1 -24.43 -26.48 3.50
C MET A 1 -23.55 -26.60 4.72
N SER A 2 -22.24 -26.40 4.55
CA SER A 2 -21.34 -26.19 5.69
C SER A 2 -21.81 -24.92 6.41
N GLU A 3 -21.91 -24.95 7.74
CA GLU A 3 -22.09 -23.72 8.50
C GLU A 3 -21.00 -22.73 8.09
N PRO A 4 -21.34 -21.46 7.77
CA PRO A 4 -20.31 -20.48 7.47
C PRO A 4 -19.44 -20.33 8.72
N ALA A 5 -18.13 -20.51 8.57
CA ALA A 5 -17.19 -20.18 9.62
C ALA A 5 -17.51 -18.76 10.11
N THR A 6 -17.74 -18.61 11.41
CA THR A 6 -18.03 -17.31 12.04
C THR A 6 -16.90 -16.34 11.70
N VAL A 7 -17.23 -15.33 10.90
CA VAL A 7 -16.30 -14.27 10.50
C VAL A 7 -15.93 -13.47 11.74
N PHE A 8 -14.65 -13.24 11.95
CA PHE A 8 -14.18 -12.42 13.08
C PHE A 8 -14.63 -10.97 12.93
N ASP A 9 -15.39 -10.46 13.90
CA ASP A 9 -15.80 -9.07 13.96
C ASP A 9 -14.90 -8.27 14.90
N GLU A 10 -14.38 -7.14 14.42
CA GLU A 10 -13.42 -6.30 15.14
C GLU A 10 -14.02 -5.70 16.42
N MET A 11 -15.33 -5.41 16.43
CA MET A 11 -16.05 -4.94 17.62
C MET A 11 -16.46 -6.10 18.53
N GLY A 12 -16.63 -7.30 17.97
CA GLY A 12 -17.04 -8.51 18.68
C GLY A 12 -18.52 -8.85 18.49
N TRP A 13 -19.17 -8.36 17.43
CA TRP A 13 -20.56 -8.73 17.11
C TRP A 13 -20.68 -10.13 16.49
N PRO A 14 -21.82 -10.84 16.68
CA PRO A 14 -22.93 -10.52 17.60
C PRO A 14 -22.65 -10.92 19.06
N ASP A 15 -21.43 -11.41 19.34
CA ASP A 15 -21.01 -11.95 20.63
C ASP A 15 -20.65 -10.84 21.63
N GLN A 16 -19.53 -11.01 22.34
CA GLN A 16 -19.08 -10.08 23.37
C GLN A 16 -18.25 -8.94 22.78
N ILE A 17 -18.64 -7.71 23.11
CA ILE A 17 -17.88 -6.50 22.76
C ILE A 17 -16.45 -6.61 23.26
N ARG A 18 -15.49 -6.44 22.33
CA ARG A 18 -14.07 -6.49 22.62
C ARG A 18 -13.63 -5.25 23.39
N PRO A 19 -12.70 -5.37 24.36
CA PRO A 19 -12.27 -4.24 25.20
C PRO A 19 -11.86 -2.97 24.44
N PRO A 20 -11.10 -3.03 23.31
CA PRO A 20 -10.73 -1.84 22.55
C PRO A 20 -11.93 -1.06 22.00
N TYR A 21 -13.06 -1.73 21.80
CA TYR A 21 -14.29 -1.13 21.26
C TYR A 21 -15.27 -0.66 22.33
N ALA A 22 -15.00 -0.84 23.62
CA ALA A 22 -15.96 -0.52 24.69
C ALA A 22 -16.44 0.95 24.65
N LEU A 23 -15.54 1.89 24.34
CA LEU A 23 -15.89 3.30 24.21
C LEU A 23 -16.75 3.58 22.96
N VAL A 24 -16.41 2.95 21.84
CA VAL A 24 -17.17 3.08 20.58
C VAL A 24 -18.57 2.48 20.72
N ASP A 25 -18.70 1.33 21.39
CA ASP A 25 -19.99 0.70 21.71
C ASP A 25 -20.88 1.62 22.55
N ALA A 26 -20.34 2.18 23.64
CA ALA A 26 -21.06 3.12 24.48
C ALA A 26 -21.48 4.38 23.70
N TRP A 27 -20.61 4.88 22.82
CA TRP A 27 -20.90 6.01 21.95
C TRP A 27 -22.04 5.68 20.97
N LEU A 28 -21.96 4.55 20.24
CA LEU A 28 -22.99 4.12 19.29
C LEU A 28 -24.36 3.96 19.96
N LYS A 29 -24.42 3.46 21.20
CA LYS A 29 -25.66 3.36 21.99
C LYS A 29 -26.21 4.70 22.48
N SER A 30 -25.35 5.71 22.60
CA SER A 30 -25.71 7.03 23.13
C SER A 30 -26.19 8.02 22.07
N VAL A 31 -25.75 7.88 20.81
CA VAL A 31 -26.05 8.86 19.76
C VAL A 31 -27.31 8.45 18.99
N PRO A 32 -28.36 9.31 18.94
CA PRO A 32 -29.55 9.07 18.13
C PRO A 32 -29.23 8.94 16.63
N ALA A 33 -29.96 8.07 15.92
CA ALA A 33 -29.77 7.84 14.49
C ALA A 33 -29.85 9.14 13.64
N GLU A 34 -30.72 10.08 14.02
CA GLU A 34 -30.86 11.38 13.35
C GLU A 34 -29.59 12.24 13.45
N GLN A 35 -28.92 12.20 14.61
CA GLN A 35 -27.66 12.93 14.80
C GLN A 35 -26.53 12.30 13.99
N LEU A 36 -26.48 10.97 13.89
CA LEU A 36 -25.50 10.27 13.04
C LEU A 36 -25.71 10.61 11.56
N ALA A 37 -26.96 10.67 11.09
CA ALA A 37 -27.28 11.08 9.72
C ALA A 37 -26.90 12.55 9.44
N LEU A 38 -27.01 13.43 10.44
CA LEU A 38 -26.51 14.81 10.32
C LEU A 38 -24.98 14.84 10.23
N LYS A 39 -24.28 14.09 11.10
CA LYS A 39 -22.81 14.00 11.12
C LYS A 39 -22.24 13.43 9.83
N ARG A 40 -22.94 12.49 9.19
CA ARG A 40 -22.57 11.96 7.87
C ARG A 40 -22.60 13.05 6.80
N ARG A 41 -23.65 13.86 6.78
CA ARG A 41 -23.75 15.02 5.86
C ARG A 41 -22.70 16.07 6.15
N GLU A 42 -22.39 16.34 7.42
CA GLU A 42 -21.28 17.21 7.81
C GLU A 42 -19.94 16.68 7.28
N ALA A 43 -19.67 15.37 7.44
CA ALA A 43 -18.47 14.72 6.92
C ALA A 43 -18.36 14.89 5.40
N GLU A 44 -19.41 14.59 4.64
CA GLU A 44 -19.43 14.75 3.18
C GLU A 44 -19.11 16.19 2.75
N VAL A 45 -19.60 17.19 3.48
CA VAL A 45 -19.27 18.61 3.22
C VAL A 45 -17.80 18.91 3.55
N LEU A 46 -17.25 18.32 4.61
CA LEU A 46 -15.83 18.48 4.96
C LEU A 46 -14.92 17.88 3.88
N PHE A 47 -15.15 16.63 3.47
CA PHE A 47 -14.36 15.97 2.42
C PHE A 47 -14.42 16.75 1.09
N ARG A 48 -15.59 17.30 0.72
CA ARG A 48 -15.71 18.19 -0.45
C ARG A 48 -14.89 19.47 -0.33
N ARG A 49 -14.84 20.07 0.86
CA ARG A 49 -14.10 21.33 1.09
C ARG A 49 -12.59 21.13 1.11
N ILE A 50 -12.15 20.00 1.67
CA ILE A 50 -10.73 19.64 1.74
C ILE A 50 -10.22 19.20 0.36
N GLY A 51 -11.13 18.78 -0.54
CA GLY A 51 -10.77 18.42 -1.92
C GLY A 51 -10.30 16.97 -2.05
N ILE A 52 -10.68 16.11 -1.10
CA ILE A 52 -10.36 14.67 -1.14
C ILE A 52 -11.27 14.01 -2.18
N THR A 53 -10.87 14.08 -3.44
CA THR A 53 -11.56 13.45 -4.58
C THR A 53 -10.68 12.33 -5.13
N PHE A 54 -11.31 11.34 -5.77
CA PHE A 54 -10.61 10.32 -6.55
C PHE A 54 -11.12 10.37 -7.98
N ALA A 55 -10.19 10.33 -8.94
CA ALA A 55 -10.59 10.29 -10.34
C ALA A 55 -11.08 8.88 -10.71
N VAL A 56 -12.37 8.73 -11.02
CA VAL A 56 -12.94 7.47 -11.50
C VAL A 56 -13.13 7.57 -13.00
N TYR A 57 -12.27 6.90 -13.78
CA TYR A 57 -12.44 6.78 -15.22
C TYR A 57 -13.56 5.77 -15.53
N THR A 58 -14.81 6.21 -15.39
CA THR A 58 -15.97 5.54 -16.01
C THR A 58 -16.38 6.31 -17.24
N GLU A 59 -16.57 5.62 -18.37
CA GLU A 59 -17.15 6.20 -19.59
C GLU A 59 -18.49 6.88 -19.26
N GLY A 60 -18.49 8.22 -19.17
CA GLY A 60 -19.70 9.04 -18.97
C GLY A 60 -20.05 9.46 -17.53
N GLY A 61 -19.16 9.26 -16.53
CA GLY A 61 -19.35 9.72 -15.15
C GLY A 61 -18.62 11.04 -14.82
N ASP A 62 -19.00 11.67 -13.70
CA ASP A 62 -18.28 12.83 -13.14
C ASP A 62 -16.82 12.42 -12.86
N PRO A 63 -15.80 13.09 -13.43
CA PRO A 63 -14.41 12.67 -13.33
C PRO A 63 -13.87 12.69 -11.90
N GLU A 64 -14.53 13.34 -10.95
CA GLU A 64 -14.13 13.40 -9.53
C GLU A 64 -15.23 12.84 -8.62
N ARG A 65 -14.97 11.69 -8.00
CA ARG A 65 -15.89 11.09 -7.02
C ARG A 65 -15.27 11.12 -5.64
N LEU A 66 -16.02 11.58 -4.64
CA LEU A 66 -15.63 11.44 -3.23
C LEU A 66 -15.60 9.96 -2.87
N ILE A 67 -14.53 9.53 -2.22
CA ILE A 67 -14.50 8.21 -1.61
C ILE A 67 -15.47 8.24 -0.42
N PRO A 68 -16.42 7.29 -0.32
CA PRO A 68 -17.31 7.25 0.82
C PRO A 68 -16.53 7.07 2.11
N PHE A 69 -16.79 7.93 3.08
CA PHE A 69 -16.19 7.86 4.40
C PHE A 69 -17.19 7.32 5.42
N ASP A 70 -16.75 6.36 6.23
CA ASP A 70 -17.54 5.85 7.35
C ASP A 70 -17.05 6.40 8.69
N LEU A 71 -18.01 6.87 9.49
CA LEU A 71 -17.81 7.51 10.79
C LEU A 71 -17.46 6.53 11.90
N ILE A 72 -17.69 5.22 11.73
CA ILE A 72 -17.32 4.22 12.73
C ILE A 72 -15.85 3.85 12.52
N PRO A 73 -14.94 4.17 13.47
CA PRO A 73 -13.53 3.89 13.31
C PRO A 73 -13.23 2.39 13.41
N ARG A 74 -12.12 1.98 12.81
CA ARG A 74 -11.50 0.69 13.10
C ARG A 74 -10.56 0.86 14.29
N VAL A 75 -10.80 0.17 15.39
CA VAL A 75 -10.04 0.34 16.64
C VAL A 75 -9.10 -0.83 16.87
N MET A 76 -7.85 -0.54 17.22
CA MET A 76 -6.79 -1.49 17.49
C MET A 76 -6.17 -1.20 18.85
N ALA A 77 -5.99 -2.25 19.66
CA ALA A 77 -5.29 -2.16 20.92
C ALA A 77 -3.81 -1.85 20.70
N GLN A 78 -3.18 -1.22 21.69
CA GLN A 78 -1.74 -0.94 21.65
C GLN A 78 -0.91 -2.21 21.41
N ALA A 79 -1.22 -3.30 22.12
CA ALA A 79 -0.48 -4.56 22.01
C ALA A 79 -0.59 -5.19 20.61
N GLU A 80 -1.76 -5.12 19.98
CA GLU A 80 -1.99 -5.58 18.60
C GLU A 80 -1.09 -4.78 17.63
N TRP A 81 -1.09 -3.45 17.78
CA TRP A 81 -0.26 -2.57 16.96
C TRP A 81 1.25 -2.81 17.17
N GLN A 82 1.70 -3.03 18.41
CA GLN A 82 3.12 -3.30 18.68
C GLN A 82 3.59 -4.62 18.06
N SER A 83 2.73 -5.65 18.04
CA SER A 83 3.02 -6.90 17.35
C SER A 83 3.13 -6.70 15.84
N LEU A 84 2.14 -6.01 15.25
CA LEU A 84 2.14 -5.66 13.84
C LEU A 84 3.34 -4.83 13.42
N ARG A 85 3.69 -3.79 14.19
CA ARG A 85 4.83 -2.92 13.95
C ARG A 85 6.13 -3.71 13.79
N LYS A 86 6.41 -4.63 14.72
CA LYS A 86 7.61 -5.50 14.65
C LYS A 86 7.63 -6.35 13.38
N GLY A 87 6.48 -6.90 13.01
CA GLY A 87 6.35 -7.70 11.80
C GLY A 87 6.51 -6.89 10.51
N LEU A 88 5.99 -5.65 10.49
CA LEU A 88 6.15 -4.72 9.38
C LEU A 88 7.61 -4.30 9.20
N GLU A 89 8.30 -3.97 10.30
CA GLU A 89 9.73 -3.65 10.30
C GLU A 89 10.57 -4.82 9.78
N GLN A 90 10.32 -6.04 10.27
CA GLN A 90 11.00 -7.25 9.81
C GLN A 90 10.78 -7.48 8.30
N ARG A 91 9.53 -7.39 7.85
CA ARG A 91 9.18 -7.63 6.45
C ARG A 91 9.89 -6.66 5.51
N VAL A 92 9.86 -5.36 5.80
CA VAL A 92 10.47 -4.35 4.93
C VAL A 92 12.00 -4.40 4.94
N ARG A 93 12.62 -4.83 6.04
CA ARG A 93 14.05 -5.16 6.06
C ARG A 93 14.38 -6.29 5.08
N ALA A 94 13.59 -7.36 5.09
CA ALA A 94 13.80 -8.49 4.18
C ALA A 94 13.56 -8.09 2.71
N LEU A 95 12.54 -7.25 2.44
CA LEU A 95 12.28 -6.73 1.09
C LEU A 95 13.44 -5.86 0.58
N ASN A 96 13.96 -4.92 1.37
CA ASN A 96 15.10 -4.10 0.95
C ASN A 96 16.38 -4.96 0.76
N ALA A 97 16.63 -5.94 1.64
CA ALA A 97 17.75 -6.87 1.48
C ALA A 97 17.62 -7.72 0.19
N PHE A 98 16.41 -8.17 -0.13
CA PHE A 98 16.12 -8.87 -1.38
C PHE A 98 16.40 -7.99 -2.61
N ILE A 99 15.87 -6.77 -2.63
CA ILE A 99 16.08 -5.86 -3.76
C ILE A 99 17.57 -5.55 -3.95
N HIS A 100 18.29 -5.31 -2.85
CA HIS A 100 19.74 -5.12 -2.88
C HIS A 100 20.43 -6.34 -3.50
N ASP A 101 20.17 -7.53 -2.98
CA ASP A 101 20.80 -8.77 -3.44
C ASP A 101 20.55 -9.04 -4.94
N VAL A 102 19.31 -8.88 -5.43
CA VAL A 102 19.02 -9.15 -6.86
C VAL A 102 19.74 -8.22 -7.83
N TYR A 103 20.03 -6.98 -7.41
CA TYR A 103 20.82 -6.03 -8.20
C TYR A 103 22.34 -6.15 -7.97
N HIS A 104 22.77 -6.97 -7.00
CA HIS A 104 24.18 -7.18 -6.68
C HIS A 104 24.57 -8.66 -6.85
N ASP A 105 24.84 -9.36 -5.75
CA ASP A 105 25.44 -10.69 -5.77
C ASP A 105 24.45 -11.81 -6.11
N ARG A 106 23.14 -11.59 -5.97
CA ARG A 106 22.08 -12.56 -6.28
C ARG A 106 22.22 -13.87 -5.51
N GLU A 107 22.65 -13.80 -4.26
CA GLU A 107 22.91 -14.94 -3.39
C GLU A 107 21.65 -15.78 -3.15
N ILE A 108 20.47 -15.16 -2.99
CA ILE A 108 19.21 -15.91 -2.82
C ILE A 108 18.84 -16.72 -4.08
N LEU A 109 19.21 -16.24 -5.26
CA LEU A 109 18.99 -16.91 -6.54
C LEU A 109 20.00 -18.05 -6.73
N LYS A 110 21.29 -17.77 -6.46
CA LYS A 110 22.37 -18.78 -6.48
C LYS A 110 22.11 -19.92 -5.50
N ALA A 111 21.53 -19.62 -4.34
CA ALA A 111 21.12 -20.61 -3.34
C ALA A 111 19.87 -21.41 -3.74
N GLY A 112 19.24 -21.10 -4.87
CA GLY A 112 18.05 -21.79 -5.38
C GLY A 112 16.79 -21.57 -4.54
N ARG A 113 16.78 -20.56 -3.66
CA ARG A 113 15.62 -20.26 -2.79
C ARG A 113 14.51 -19.55 -3.55
N ILE A 114 14.87 -18.74 -4.53
CA ILE A 114 13.95 -18.10 -5.48
C ILE A 114 14.43 -18.44 -6.89
N PRO A 115 13.56 -18.95 -7.79
CA PRO A 115 13.95 -19.23 -9.17
C PRO A 115 14.40 -17.97 -9.90
N GLU A 116 15.59 -18.01 -10.50
CA GLU A 116 16.19 -16.89 -11.23
C GLU A 116 15.26 -16.31 -12.31
N ARG A 117 14.52 -17.17 -13.01
CA ARG A 117 13.55 -16.76 -14.04
C ARG A 117 12.45 -15.83 -13.53
N LEU A 118 12.07 -15.92 -12.26
CA LEU A 118 11.01 -15.07 -11.67
C LEU A 118 11.50 -13.65 -11.45
N VAL A 119 12.81 -13.47 -11.35
CA VAL A 119 13.44 -12.17 -11.13
C VAL A 119 13.96 -11.61 -12.45
N LEU A 120 14.86 -12.33 -13.14
CA LEU A 120 15.57 -11.76 -14.29
C LEU A 120 14.72 -11.58 -15.56
N ASN A 121 13.63 -12.33 -15.69
CA ASN A 121 12.67 -12.15 -16.79
C ASN A 121 11.50 -11.24 -16.40
N ASN A 122 11.49 -10.72 -15.16
CA ASN A 122 10.40 -9.88 -14.70
C ASN A 122 10.51 -8.49 -15.35
N PRO A 123 9.42 -7.93 -15.91
CA PRO A 123 9.45 -6.58 -16.48
C PRO A 123 9.74 -5.47 -15.46
N GLN A 124 9.60 -5.75 -14.15
CA GLN A 124 9.94 -4.81 -13.08
C GLN A 124 11.42 -4.89 -12.66
N PHE A 125 12.16 -5.92 -13.09
CA PHE A 125 13.60 -5.96 -12.90
C PHE A 125 14.26 -4.95 -13.83
N ARG A 126 15.09 -4.07 -13.27
CA ARG A 126 15.76 -2.98 -14.01
C ARG A 126 17.26 -3.24 -14.11
N PRO A 127 17.77 -3.78 -15.23
CA PRO A 127 19.21 -4.01 -15.43
C PRO A 127 20.06 -2.75 -15.19
N GLU A 128 19.48 -1.57 -15.37
CA GLU A 128 20.09 -0.26 -15.14
C GLU A 128 20.54 -0.06 -13.67
N MET A 129 19.92 -0.78 -12.74
CA MET A 129 20.22 -0.73 -11.31
C MET A 129 21.28 -1.74 -10.86
N VAL A 130 21.76 -2.62 -11.76
CA VAL A 130 22.75 -3.65 -11.40
C VAL A 130 24.08 -3.00 -11.01
N GLY A 131 24.57 -3.36 -9.82
CA GLY A 131 25.81 -2.86 -9.22
C GLY A 131 25.76 -1.39 -8.80
N LEU A 132 24.56 -0.80 -8.66
CA LEU A 132 24.40 0.55 -8.16
C LEU A 132 24.17 0.52 -6.64
N ASP A 133 25.14 1.05 -5.90
CA ASP A 133 25.02 1.28 -4.45
C ASP A 133 24.07 2.45 -4.16
N LEU A 134 23.13 2.24 -3.25
CA LEU A 134 22.20 3.27 -2.77
C LEU A 134 22.48 3.61 -1.31
N PRO A 135 22.17 4.83 -0.84
CA PRO A 135 22.26 5.19 0.57
C PRO A 135 21.55 4.17 1.45
N HIS A 136 22.27 3.62 2.43
CA HIS A 136 21.80 2.61 3.38
C HIS A 136 21.23 1.33 2.75
N ASN A 137 21.50 1.06 1.47
CA ASN A 137 20.88 -0.03 0.70
C ASN A 137 19.35 -0.01 0.73
N VAL A 138 18.75 1.18 0.84
CA VAL A 138 17.29 1.36 0.86
C VAL A 138 16.79 1.57 -0.57
N TYR A 139 15.87 0.70 -0.99
CA TYR A 139 15.17 0.79 -2.27
C TYR A 139 13.73 1.24 -2.06
N THR A 140 13.03 0.62 -1.11
CA THR A 140 11.66 0.96 -0.75
C THR A 140 11.67 1.86 0.49
N HIS A 141 11.73 3.17 0.24
CA HIS A 141 11.74 4.20 1.27
C HIS A 141 10.36 4.34 1.91
N ILE A 142 9.29 4.18 1.13
CA ILE A 142 7.93 4.07 1.59
C ILE A 142 7.39 2.72 1.11
N ALA A 143 6.97 1.85 2.03
CA ALA A 143 6.29 0.59 1.72
C ALA A 143 4.85 0.65 2.25
N GLY A 144 3.87 0.43 1.37
CA GLY A 144 2.47 0.22 1.78
C GLY A 144 2.19 -1.27 1.88
N ILE A 145 1.81 -1.78 3.05
CA ILE A 145 1.62 -3.22 3.26
C ILE A 145 0.13 -3.53 3.39
N ASP A 146 -0.49 -4.14 2.38
CA ASP A 146 -1.91 -4.49 2.47
C ASP A 146 -2.10 -5.71 3.35
N MET A 147 -2.96 -5.60 4.36
CA MET A 147 -3.15 -6.63 5.37
C MET A 147 -4.63 -6.85 5.66
N VAL A 148 -4.99 -8.11 5.90
CA VAL A 148 -6.30 -8.50 6.41
C VAL A 148 -6.15 -9.24 7.73
N ARG A 149 -7.23 -9.24 8.50
CA ARG A 149 -7.34 -9.98 9.74
C ARG A 149 -8.40 -11.07 9.58
N THR A 150 -8.19 -12.25 10.13
CA THR A 150 -9.19 -13.36 10.10
C THR A 150 -9.58 -13.86 11.48
N GLY A 151 -8.84 -13.43 12.51
CA GLY A 151 -9.04 -13.82 13.90
C GLY A 151 -8.37 -12.84 14.87
N PRO A 152 -8.48 -13.09 16.19
CA PRO A 152 -7.93 -12.20 17.21
C PRO A 152 -6.41 -11.94 17.09
N ASP A 153 -5.61 -12.90 16.64
CA ASP A 153 -4.16 -12.70 16.50
C ASP A 153 -3.66 -13.07 15.10
N GLU A 154 -4.59 -13.17 14.14
CA GLU A 154 -4.32 -13.69 12.80
C GLU A 154 -4.37 -12.57 11.77
N TYR A 155 -3.19 -12.09 11.40
CA TYR A 155 -2.99 -11.09 10.35
C TYR A 155 -2.23 -11.70 9.17
N TYR A 156 -2.73 -11.41 7.97
CA TYR A 156 -2.14 -11.86 6.71
C TYR A 156 -1.81 -10.66 5.83
N VAL A 157 -0.60 -10.59 5.32
CA VAL A 157 -0.22 -9.65 4.27
C VAL A 157 -0.79 -10.17 2.96
N LEU A 158 -1.56 -9.34 2.25
CA LEU A 158 -2.11 -9.63 0.93
C LEU A 158 -1.16 -9.21 -0.19
N GLU A 159 -0.56 -8.04 -0.05
CA GLU A 159 0.22 -7.38 -1.10
C GLU A 159 1.21 -6.40 -0.47
N ASP A 160 2.41 -6.34 -1.04
CA ASP A 160 3.40 -5.31 -0.73
C ASP A 160 3.31 -4.24 -1.82
N ASN A 161 3.41 -2.95 -1.48
CA ASN A 161 3.40 -1.86 -2.45
C ASN A 161 4.74 -1.12 -2.32
N CYS A 162 5.69 -1.44 -3.21
CA CYS A 162 7.08 -1.02 -3.15
C CYS A 162 7.45 0.03 -4.20
N ARG A 163 6.55 0.33 -5.15
CA ARG A 163 6.72 1.39 -6.17
C ARG A 163 6.37 2.77 -5.62
N THR A 164 5.13 3.19 -5.81
CA THR A 164 4.62 4.53 -5.49
C THR A 164 3.36 4.42 -4.61
N PRO A 165 3.48 3.80 -3.41
CA PRO A 165 2.32 3.54 -2.56
C PRO A 165 1.56 4.82 -2.23
N SER A 166 0.24 4.74 -2.31
CA SER A 166 -0.69 5.83 -1.98
C SER A 166 -1.67 5.42 -0.88
N GLY A 167 -2.31 6.42 -0.27
CA GLY A 167 -3.33 6.26 0.76
C GLY A 167 -3.08 7.05 2.04
N VAL A 168 -1.94 7.75 2.15
CA VAL A 168 -1.54 8.45 3.39
C VAL A 168 -2.40 9.68 3.63
N SER A 169 -2.74 10.44 2.59
CA SER A 169 -3.61 11.61 2.76
C SER A 169 -4.95 11.19 3.38
N TYR A 170 -5.53 10.07 2.95
CA TYR A 170 -6.74 9.52 3.56
C TYR A 170 -6.55 9.12 5.02
N MET A 171 -5.40 8.55 5.40
CA MET A 171 -5.12 8.21 6.80
C MET A 171 -5.14 9.47 7.68
N VAL A 172 -4.47 10.54 7.25
CA VAL A 172 -4.37 11.79 8.02
C VAL A 172 -5.70 12.54 8.00
N GLU A 173 -6.35 12.65 6.85
CA GLU A 173 -7.60 13.40 6.71
C GLU A 173 -8.79 12.72 7.37
N ASN A 174 -8.86 11.38 7.33
CA ASN A 174 -9.86 10.63 8.07
C ASN A 174 -9.76 10.94 9.57
N ARG A 175 -8.54 11.08 10.09
CA ARG A 175 -8.28 11.45 11.48
C ARG A 175 -8.78 12.86 11.78
N GLU A 176 -8.39 13.83 10.96
CA GLU A 176 -8.78 15.23 11.15
C GLU A 176 -10.31 15.41 11.11
N VAL A 177 -10.99 14.73 10.17
CA VAL A 177 -12.45 14.73 10.10
C VAL A 177 -13.07 14.12 11.36
N MET A 178 -12.56 13.00 11.85
CA MET A 178 -13.06 12.39 13.10
C MET A 178 -12.86 13.29 14.32
N MET A 179 -11.70 13.93 14.44
CA MET A 179 -11.40 14.89 15.51
C MET A 179 -12.34 16.09 15.48
N ARG A 180 -12.68 16.59 14.28
CA ARG A 180 -13.60 17.71 14.09
C ARG A 180 -15.06 17.34 14.36
N LEU A 181 -15.50 16.16 13.93
CA LEU A 181 -16.89 15.72 14.07
C LEU A 181 -17.22 15.24 15.50
N PHE A 182 -16.27 14.56 16.16
CA PHE A 182 -16.45 13.90 17.45
C PHE A 182 -15.32 14.20 18.45
N PRO A 183 -15.05 15.47 18.79
CA PRO A 183 -13.92 15.86 19.63
C PRO A 183 -13.94 15.23 21.03
N GLU A 184 -15.13 15.08 21.64
CA GLU A 184 -15.29 14.45 22.96
C GLU A 184 -14.99 12.94 22.92
N LEU A 185 -15.38 12.26 21.84
CA LEU A 185 -15.12 10.83 21.67
C LEU A 185 -13.62 10.60 21.52
N PHE A 186 -12.97 11.40 20.66
CA PHE A 186 -11.55 11.30 20.39
C PHE A 186 -10.70 11.56 21.64
N ARG A 187 -11.02 12.62 22.41
CA ARG A 187 -10.33 12.94 23.67
C ARG A 187 -10.39 11.81 24.69
N ARG A 188 -11.52 11.09 24.76
CA ARG A 188 -11.72 9.98 25.68
C ARG A 188 -11.05 8.67 25.25
N ALA A 189 -10.85 8.51 23.94
CA ALA A 189 -10.33 7.27 23.36
C ALA A 189 -8.81 7.09 23.58
N GLY A 190 -8.04 8.17 23.73
CA GLY A 190 -6.58 8.06 23.86
C GLY A 190 -5.95 7.48 22.59
N VAL A 191 -6.33 8.02 21.43
CA VAL A 191 -5.86 7.57 20.11
C VAL A 191 -4.51 8.20 19.82
N ALA A 192 -3.54 7.37 19.40
CA ALA A 192 -2.22 7.83 19.03
C ALA A 192 -2.28 8.76 17.80
N PRO A 193 -1.48 9.84 17.76
CA PRO A 193 -1.52 10.82 16.68
C PRO A 193 -0.96 10.25 15.37
N VAL A 194 -1.45 10.76 14.24
CA VAL A 194 -0.92 10.41 12.89
C VAL A 194 -0.48 11.61 12.05
N ALA A 195 -0.76 12.84 12.51
CA ALA A 195 -0.45 14.07 11.77
C ALA A 195 1.05 14.31 11.56
N HIS A 196 1.92 13.73 12.40
CA HIS A 196 3.38 13.86 12.27
C HIS A 196 3.98 12.98 11.14
N TYR A 197 3.15 12.34 10.30
CA TYR A 197 3.66 11.53 9.18
C TYR A 197 4.49 12.35 8.18
N GLY A 198 4.09 13.59 7.88
CA GLY A 198 4.82 14.47 6.96
C GLY A 198 6.25 14.72 7.45
N ASP A 199 6.41 15.06 8.73
CA ASP A 199 7.71 15.26 9.37
C ASP A 199 8.59 14.01 9.31
N GLU A 200 8.04 12.84 9.69
CA GLU A 200 8.76 11.56 9.67
C GLU A 200 9.17 11.14 8.25
N LEU A 201 8.32 11.43 7.25
CA LEU A 201 8.63 11.19 5.84
C LEU A 201 9.76 12.10 5.37
N LEU A 202 9.70 13.40 5.67
CA LEU A 202 10.77 14.33 5.30
C LEU A 202 12.09 13.94 5.95
N GLU A 203 12.09 13.61 7.25
CA GLU A 203 13.29 13.15 7.95
C GLU A 203 13.85 11.87 7.32
N THR A 204 12.99 10.93 6.94
CA THR A 204 13.37 9.71 6.22
C THR A 204 14.04 10.05 4.88
N LEU A 205 13.43 10.93 4.08
CA LEU A 205 13.97 11.35 2.79
C LEU A 205 15.30 12.09 2.92
N ARG A 206 15.46 12.93 3.95
CA ARG A 206 16.74 13.62 4.23
C ARG A 206 17.84 12.65 4.65
N SER A 207 17.48 11.59 5.39
CA SER A 207 18.45 10.59 5.86
C SER A 207 19.08 9.78 4.73
N VAL A 208 18.48 9.76 3.53
CA VAL A 208 19.00 9.07 2.34
C VAL A 208 19.64 10.02 1.33
N ALA A 209 20.21 11.14 1.80
CA ALA A 209 20.96 12.06 0.96
C ALA A 209 22.05 11.31 0.16
N PRO A 210 22.25 11.66 -1.12
CA PRO A 210 23.21 10.96 -1.97
C PRO A 210 24.65 11.23 -1.50
N PRO A 211 25.63 10.34 -1.83
CA PRO A 211 27.00 10.45 -1.31
C PRO A 211 27.70 11.79 -1.58
N ASN A 212 27.41 12.44 -2.70
CA ASN A 212 28.00 13.73 -3.07
C ASN A 212 27.17 14.94 -2.60
N CYS A 213 26.17 14.74 -1.74
CA CYS A 213 25.46 15.85 -1.09
C CYS A 213 26.37 16.55 -0.09
N GLN A 214 26.36 17.88 -0.09
CA GLN A 214 27.14 18.70 0.82
C GLN A 214 26.20 19.54 1.68
N GLY A 215 26.11 19.23 2.98
CA GLY A 215 25.25 19.93 3.92
C GLY A 215 23.82 19.39 3.96
N GLU A 216 22.85 20.27 4.21
CA GLU A 216 21.44 19.91 4.31
C GLU A 216 20.88 19.58 2.90
N PRO A 217 20.31 18.38 2.68
CA PRO A 217 19.84 17.97 1.36
C PRO A 217 18.58 18.74 0.95
N THR A 218 18.54 19.17 -0.31
CA THR A 218 17.31 19.72 -0.91
C THR A 218 16.42 18.56 -1.38
N VAL A 219 15.21 18.49 -0.82
CA VAL A 219 14.19 17.47 -1.11
C VAL A 219 13.06 18.10 -1.92
N VAL A 220 12.61 17.44 -2.98
CA VAL A 220 11.42 17.86 -3.77
C VAL A 220 10.51 16.66 -4.04
N LEU A 221 9.22 16.93 -4.29
CA LEU A 221 8.24 15.91 -4.71
C LEU A 221 7.98 16.02 -6.20
N LEU A 222 8.34 14.99 -6.97
CA LEU A 222 8.11 14.95 -8.41
C LEU A 222 6.74 14.31 -8.73
N THR A 223 5.86 15.08 -9.36
CA THR A 223 4.50 14.68 -9.72
C THR A 223 4.29 14.59 -11.24
N PRO A 224 3.45 13.67 -11.74
CA PRO A 224 3.03 13.64 -13.14
C PRO A 224 2.02 14.74 -13.52
N GLY A 225 1.64 15.61 -12.56
CA GLY A 225 0.74 16.75 -12.77
C GLY A 225 -0.73 16.46 -12.49
N ILE A 226 -1.57 17.49 -12.69
CA ILE A 226 -2.98 17.56 -12.27
C ILE A 226 -3.90 16.48 -12.85
N HIS A 227 -3.49 15.84 -13.95
CA HIS A 227 -4.30 14.82 -14.62
C HIS A 227 -4.13 13.42 -14.03
N ASN A 228 -3.31 13.27 -12.97
CA ASN A 228 -3.15 12.03 -12.24
C ASN A 228 -4.17 11.91 -11.09
N SER A 229 -4.76 10.74 -10.91
CA SER A 229 -5.79 10.49 -9.89
C SER A 229 -5.32 10.69 -8.45
N ALA A 230 -4.02 10.59 -8.19
CA ALA A 230 -3.41 10.79 -6.87
C ALA A 230 -2.79 12.19 -6.70
N TYR A 231 -2.97 13.12 -7.66
CA TYR A 231 -2.35 14.45 -7.61
C TYR A 231 -2.67 15.22 -6.32
N TYR A 232 -3.90 15.10 -5.80
CA TYR A 232 -4.26 15.68 -4.50
C TYR A 232 -3.33 15.20 -3.37
N GLU A 233 -3.03 13.89 -3.30
CA GLU A 233 -2.11 13.36 -2.30
C GLU A 233 -0.68 13.87 -2.51
N HIS A 234 -0.26 14.09 -3.76
CA HIS A 234 1.06 14.64 -4.05
C HIS A 234 1.20 16.06 -3.52
N ALA A 235 0.20 16.91 -3.80
CA ALA A 235 0.15 18.28 -3.31
C ALA A 235 0.05 18.33 -1.77
N PHE A 236 -0.81 17.51 -1.18
CA PHE A 236 -0.96 17.37 0.27
C PHE A 236 0.37 17.01 0.95
N LEU A 237 1.06 15.96 0.46
CA LEU A 237 2.32 15.54 1.06
C LEU A 237 3.45 16.56 0.88
N ALA A 238 3.48 17.27 -0.25
CA ALA A 238 4.45 18.35 -0.46
C ALA A 238 4.23 19.51 0.53
N ASP A 239 2.96 19.89 0.76
CA ASP A 239 2.57 20.94 1.72
C ASP A 239 2.89 20.53 3.16
N GLU A 240 2.51 19.31 3.58
CA GLU A 240 2.79 18.77 4.92
C GLU A 240 4.29 18.67 5.22
N MET A 241 5.11 18.34 4.21
CA MET A 241 6.58 18.31 4.36
C MET A 241 7.21 19.71 4.20
N GLY A 242 6.48 20.71 3.70
CA GLY A 242 7.04 22.02 3.36
C GLY A 242 8.12 21.96 2.28
N ILE A 243 7.95 21.11 1.25
CA ILE A 243 8.88 20.96 0.13
C ILE A 243 8.23 21.36 -1.20
N ASP A 244 9.07 21.66 -2.21
CA ASP A 244 8.58 22.01 -3.54
C ASP A 244 7.91 20.81 -4.25
N LEU A 245 6.70 21.04 -4.76
CA LEU A 245 6.01 20.16 -5.71
C LEU A 245 6.44 20.54 -7.13
N VAL A 246 7.09 19.61 -7.84
CA VAL A 246 7.68 19.87 -9.16
C VAL A 246 7.18 18.89 -10.23
N GLU A 247 7.11 19.34 -11.46
CA GLU A 247 6.94 18.47 -12.64
C GLU A 247 8.29 18.26 -13.35
N GLY A 248 8.37 17.28 -14.26
CA GLY A 248 9.61 16.97 -14.99
C GLY A 248 10.22 18.17 -15.72
N ALA A 249 9.39 19.10 -16.21
CA ALA A 249 9.84 20.31 -16.91
C ALA A 249 10.55 21.33 -16.00
N ASP A 250 10.28 21.28 -14.70
CA ASP A 250 10.91 22.15 -13.70
C ASP A 250 12.33 21.68 -13.35
N LEU A 251 12.68 20.45 -13.70
CA LEU A 251 13.97 19.84 -13.44
C LEU A 251 14.90 19.93 -14.65
N LEU A 252 16.20 20.04 -14.38
CA LEU A 252 17.26 20.07 -15.36
C LEU A 252 18.47 19.31 -14.82
N VAL A 253 18.95 18.31 -15.55
CA VAL A 253 20.22 17.66 -15.23
C VAL A 253 21.35 18.25 -16.07
N ARG A 254 22.44 18.68 -15.42
CA ARG A 254 23.65 19.18 -16.07
C ARG A 254 24.88 18.66 -15.33
N ASN A 255 25.81 18.05 -16.07
CA ASN A 255 27.00 17.40 -15.51
C ASN A 255 26.63 16.42 -14.39
N GLU A 256 25.60 15.59 -14.64
CA GLU A 256 25.09 14.57 -13.70
C GLU A 256 24.58 15.15 -12.37
N ILE A 257 24.30 16.44 -12.29
CA ILE A 257 23.69 17.09 -11.12
C ILE A 257 22.29 17.55 -11.51
N CYS A 258 21.29 17.21 -10.69
CA CYS A 258 19.91 17.65 -10.85
C CYS A 258 19.72 19.06 -10.25
N TYR A 259 19.02 19.91 -10.98
CA TYR A 259 18.64 21.24 -10.55
C TYR A 259 17.15 21.46 -10.75
N MET A 260 16.52 22.15 -9.82
CA MET A 260 15.20 22.75 -9.97
C MET A 260 15.35 24.18 -10.50
N ARG A 261 14.48 24.56 -11.44
CA ARG A 261 14.38 25.92 -11.97
C ARG A 261 13.59 26.79 -10.99
N SER A 262 14.20 27.85 -10.48
CA SER A 262 13.50 28.89 -9.71
C SER A 262 13.66 30.26 -10.36
N THR A 263 12.85 31.23 -9.91
CA THR A 263 12.98 32.63 -10.34
C THR A 263 14.33 33.25 -9.96
N SER A 264 14.98 32.73 -8.92
CA SER A 264 16.30 33.17 -8.45
C SER A 264 17.48 32.47 -9.12
N GLY A 265 17.22 31.45 -9.94
CA GLY A 265 18.23 30.64 -10.62
C GLY A 265 18.03 29.14 -10.39
N LEU A 266 19.08 28.36 -10.66
CA LEU A 266 19.08 26.91 -10.48
C LEU A 266 19.40 26.55 -9.03
N THR A 267 18.50 25.82 -8.39
CA THR A 267 18.73 25.24 -7.05
C THR A 267 19.06 23.77 -7.22
N ARG A 268 20.16 23.29 -6.63
CA ARG A 268 20.52 21.87 -6.67
C ARG A 268 19.46 21.05 -5.93
N VAL A 269 19.08 19.89 -6.47
CA VAL A 269 18.19 18.92 -5.85
C VAL A 269 19.00 17.68 -5.52
N ASP A 270 18.89 17.20 -4.28
CA ASP A 270 19.66 16.05 -3.79
C ASP A 270 18.77 14.81 -3.61
N VAL A 271 17.50 14.99 -3.25
CA VAL A 271 16.54 13.89 -3.08
C VAL A 271 15.24 14.22 -3.79
N ILE A 272 14.74 13.30 -4.61
CA ILE A 272 13.42 13.40 -5.24
C ILE A 272 12.53 12.30 -4.67
N TYR A 273 11.46 12.69 -3.97
CA TYR A 273 10.35 11.79 -3.72
C TYR A 273 9.48 11.72 -4.99
N ARG A 274 9.68 10.66 -5.78
CA ARG A 274 8.98 10.49 -7.06
C ARG A 274 7.61 9.85 -6.86
N ARG A 275 6.60 10.45 -7.49
CA ARG A 275 5.25 9.88 -7.65
C ARG A 275 4.96 9.50 -9.09
N ILE A 276 6.01 9.09 -9.80
CA ILE A 276 6.01 8.68 -11.21
C ILE A 276 6.64 7.29 -11.30
N ASP A 277 6.06 6.41 -12.13
CA ASP A 277 6.59 5.07 -12.39
C ASP A 277 7.94 5.12 -13.12
N ASP A 278 8.76 4.07 -12.92
CA ASP A 278 10.13 3.97 -13.46
C ASP A 278 10.19 4.25 -14.96
N ASP A 279 9.25 3.69 -15.72
CA ASP A 279 9.18 3.81 -17.18
C ASP A 279 9.15 5.27 -17.67
N TYR A 280 8.66 6.19 -16.84
CA TYR A 280 8.40 7.57 -17.20
C TYR A 280 9.39 8.56 -16.57
N ILE A 281 10.31 8.11 -15.71
CA ILE A 281 11.17 8.99 -14.90
C ILE A 281 12.32 9.64 -15.70
N ASP A 282 12.87 8.93 -16.69
CA ASP A 282 14.00 9.42 -17.49
C ASP A 282 13.87 8.96 -18.95
N PRO A 283 13.54 9.85 -19.90
CA PRO A 283 13.38 9.48 -21.31
C PRO A 283 14.69 9.11 -22.01
N LEU A 284 15.86 9.38 -21.41
CA LEU A 284 17.14 8.94 -21.98
C LEU A 284 17.44 7.46 -21.71
N VAL A 285 16.72 6.85 -20.76
CA VAL A 285 16.96 5.48 -20.29
C VAL A 285 15.75 4.59 -20.49
N PHE A 286 14.54 5.09 -20.22
CA PHE A 286 13.30 4.32 -20.28
C PHE A 286 12.45 4.69 -21.50
N ARG A 287 11.22 5.19 -21.31
CA ARG A 287 10.35 5.56 -22.43
C ARG A 287 10.79 6.90 -23.03
N PRO A 288 11.28 6.93 -24.28
CA PRO A 288 11.81 8.15 -24.88
C PRO A 288 10.72 9.20 -25.16
N GLU A 289 9.45 8.79 -25.25
CA GLU A 289 8.31 9.68 -25.43
C GLU A 289 7.77 10.25 -24.10
N SER A 290 8.34 9.85 -22.95
CA SER A 290 7.89 10.37 -21.65
C SER A 290 8.15 11.86 -21.52
N MET A 291 7.10 12.59 -21.11
CA MET A 291 7.16 14.01 -20.77
C MET A 291 6.99 14.25 -19.26
N LEU A 292 6.88 13.19 -18.46
CA LEU A 292 6.55 13.28 -17.03
C LEU A 292 7.81 13.42 -16.16
N GLY A 293 8.89 12.74 -16.55
CA GLY A 293 10.19 12.80 -15.88
C GLY A 293 11.12 13.86 -16.47
N ALA A 294 12.41 13.77 -16.14
CA ALA A 294 13.43 14.68 -16.64
C ALA A 294 14.62 13.92 -17.26
N PRO A 295 15.15 14.35 -18.41
CA PRO A 295 16.31 13.72 -19.03
C PRO A 295 17.53 13.69 -18.09
N GLY A 296 18.06 12.50 -17.83
CA GLY A 296 19.31 12.28 -17.12
C GLY A 296 19.22 12.08 -15.60
N LEU A 297 18.01 11.95 -15.02
CA LEU A 297 17.85 11.64 -13.60
C LEU A 297 18.51 10.31 -13.21
N HIS A 298 18.49 9.31 -14.08
CA HIS A 298 19.17 8.03 -13.83
C HIS A 298 20.69 8.23 -13.73
N PHE A 299 21.29 9.01 -14.63
CA PHE A 299 22.73 9.28 -14.60
C PHE A 299 23.14 10.09 -13.37
N ALA A 300 22.34 11.07 -12.94
CA ALA A 300 22.59 11.80 -11.70
C ALA A 300 22.54 10.89 -10.46
N THR A 301 21.64 9.91 -10.46
CA THR A 301 21.55 8.89 -9.42
C THR A 301 22.79 7.99 -9.43
N ARG A 302 23.17 7.49 -10.61
CA ARG A 302 24.34 6.63 -10.80
C ARG A 302 25.67 7.31 -10.44
N ALA A 303 25.76 8.63 -10.63
CA ALA A 303 26.90 9.45 -10.24
C ALA A 303 26.97 9.75 -8.74
N GLY A 304 25.96 9.33 -7.95
CA GLY A 304 25.89 9.60 -6.51
C GLY A 304 25.57 11.06 -6.18
N ASN A 305 24.92 11.78 -7.10
CA ASN A 305 24.54 13.19 -6.94
C ASN A 305 23.05 13.38 -6.61
N LEU A 306 22.24 12.34 -6.77
CA LEU A 306 20.79 12.36 -6.59
C LEU A 306 20.31 11.05 -5.97
N THR A 307 19.34 11.11 -5.06
CA THR A 307 18.59 9.95 -4.58
C THR A 307 17.15 10.02 -5.08
N LEU A 308 16.66 8.93 -5.67
CA LEU A 308 15.25 8.77 -6.04
C LEU A 308 14.56 7.89 -5.00
N ALA A 309 13.49 8.41 -4.39
CA ALA A 309 12.68 7.71 -3.40
C ALA A 309 11.26 7.48 -3.95
N ASN A 310 10.74 6.26 -4.04
CA ASN A 310 11.46 4.99 -3.93
C ASN A 310 12.47 4.81 -5.07
N ALA A 311 13.44 3.92 -4.90
CA ALA A 311 14.45 3.66 -5.93
C ALA A 311 13.82 3.07 -7.20
N ILE A 312 14.46 3.31 -8.34
CA ILE A 312 14.14 2.60 -9.58
C ILE A 312 14.32 1.10 -9.35
N GLY A 313 13.43 0.26 -9.91
CA GLY A 313 13.52 -1.19 -9.82
C GLY A 313 13.01 -1.78 -8.51
N ALA A 314 12.49 -0.97 -7.57
CA ALA A 314 11.85 -1.46 -6.34
C ALA A 314 10.59 -2.31 -6.62
N GLY A 315 9.97 -2.15 -7.79
CA GLY A 315 8.80 -2.94 -8.22
C GLY A 315 9.05 -4.44 -8.39
N ILE A 316 10.31 -4.91 -8.31
CA ILE A 316 10.59 -6.34 -8.29
C ILE A 316 10.09 -7.01 -7.01
N ALA A 317 10.03 -6.27 -5.89
CA ALA A 317 9.63 -6.79 -4.60
C ALA A 317 8.12 -6.86 -4.38
N ASP A 318 7.33 -6.08 -5.14
CA ASP A 318 5.87 -6.12 -5.10
C ASP A 318 5.22 -6.95 -6.23
N ASP A 319 6.04 -7.66 -7.02
CA ASP A 319 5.51 -8.60 -8.01
C ASP A 319 4.83 -9.80 -7.34
N LYS A 320 3.68 -10.22 -7.86
CA LYS A 320 2.88 -11.32 -7.31
C LYS A 320 3.62 -12.66 -7.28
N ALA A 321 4.51 -12.91 -8.24
CA ALA A 321 5.34 -14.12 -8.27
C ALA A 321 6.40 -14.08 -7.18
N VAL A 322 6.89 -12.88 -6.84
CA VAL A 322 7.92 -12.68 -5.81
C VAL A 322 7.32 -12.67 -4.41
N TYR A 323 6.09 -12.15 -4.26
CA TYR A 323 5.35 -12.09 -3.00
C TYR A 323 5.36 -13.42 -2.22
N ILE A 324 5.16 -14.57 -2.89
CA ILE A 324 5.09 -15.88 -2.23
C ILE A 324 6.41 -16.27 -1.54
N HIS A 325 7.51 -15.65 -1.93
CA HIS A 325 8.85 -15.92 -1.43
C HIS A 325 9.28 -14.99 -0.29
N VAL A 326 8.49 -13.97 0.08
CA VAL A 326 8.85 -13.05 1.18
C VAL A 326 9.12 -13.77 2.52
N PRO A 327 8.37 -14.82 2.92
CA PRO A 327 8.73 -15.65 4.07
C PRO A 327 10.15 -16.25 3.99
N GLU A 328 10.58 -16.66 2.80
CA GLU A 328 11.93 -17.18 2.58
C GLU A 328 12.98 -16.07 2.61
N MET A 329 12.65 -14.86 2.13
CA MET A 329 13.54 -13.70 2.26
C MET A 329 13.83 -13.38 3.72
N VAL A 330 12.82 -13.40 4.60
CA VAL A 330 13.00 -13.19 6.04
C VAL A 330 13.97 -14.22 6.62
N ARG A 331 13.78 -15.52 6.31
CA ARG A 331 14.67 -16.58 6.77
C ARG A 331 16.09 -16.43 6.23
N PHE A 332 16.22 -16.12 4.94
CA PHE A 332 17.51 -16.06 4.25
C PHE A 332 18.35 -14.85 4.68
N TYR A 333 17.76 -13.65 4.71
CA TYR A 333 18.50 -12.42 4.99
C TYR A 333 18.57 -12.07 6.47
N LEU A 334 17.55 -12.42 7.26
CA LEU A 334 17.47 -12.03 8.66
C LEU A 334 17.79 -13.20 9.61
N GLY A 335 17.70 -14.45 9.14
CA GLY A 335 17.86 -15.62 10.01
C GLY A 335 16.72 -15.76 11.03
N GLU A 336 15.56 -15.17 10.74
CA GLU A 336 14.40 -15.09 11.62
C GLU A 336 13.21 -15.86 11.01
N GLU A 337 12.23 -16.24 11.83
CA GLU A 337 10.94 -16.69 11.31
C GLU A 337 10.01 -15.50 11.03
N PRO A 338 9.21 -15.53 9.95
CA PRO A 338 8.26 -14.47 9.61
C PRO A 338 7.24 -14.23 10.74
N LEU A 339 7.19 -12.99 11.22
CA LEU A 339 6.21 -12.56 12.22
C LEU A 339 4.83 -12.27 11.60
N LEU A 340 4.80 -11.83 10.35
CA LEU A 340 3.58 -11.64 9.57
C LEU A 340 3.42 -12.78 8.58
N GLN A 341 2.20 -13.31 8.50
CA GLN A 341 1.90 -14.41 7.60
C GLN A 341 1.60 -13.89 6.20
N ASN A 342 2.08 -14.59 5.18
CA ASN A 342 1.49 -14.47 3.85
C ASN A 342 0.21 -15.28 3.81
N VAL A 343 -0.70 -14.92 2.90
CA VAL A 343 -1.81 -15.80 2.54
C VAL A 343 -1.22 -17.13 2.02
N PRO A 344 -1.70 -18.29 2.52
CA PRO A 344 -1.31 -19.58 1.95
C PRO A 344 -1.51 -19.56 0.44
N THR A 345 -0.43 -19.70 -0.32
CA THR A 345 -0.46 -19.53 -1.78
C THR A 345 0.11 -20.77 -2.44
N HIS A 346 -0.68 -21.40 -3.29
CA HIS A 346 -0.30 -22.52 -4.13
C HIS A 346 0.36 -21.99 -5.41
N ASP A 347 1.60 -22.37 -5.63
CA ASP A 347 2.35 -22.05 -6.85
C ASP A 347 1.98 -23.07 -7.93
N CYS A 348 1.09 -22.69 -8.84
CA CYS A 348 0.60 -23.61 -9.87
C CYS A 348 1.71 -24.07 -10.84
N SER A 349 2.92 -23.48 -10.80
CA SER A 349 4.07 -24.05 -11.53
C SER A 349 4.56 -25.37 -10.94
N LYS A 350 4.23 -25.69 -9.68
CA LYS A 350 4.54 -26.97 -9.04
C LYS A 350 3.42 -27.98 -9.30
N PRO A 351 3.74 -29.22 -9.73
CA PRO A 351 2.73 -30.23 -10.07
C PRO A 351 1.73 -30.51 -8.95
N ASP A 352 2.18 -30.59 -7.70
CA ASP A 352 1.33 -30.90 -6.54
C ASP A 352 0.35 -29.75 -6.24
N ASP A 353 0.83 -28.51 -6.27
CA ASP A 353 0.01 -27.31 -6.08
C ASP A 353 -0.99 -27.12 -7.22
N LEU A 354 -0.60 -27.41 -8.47
CA LEU A 354 -1.51 -27.41 -9.61
C LEU A 354 -2.61 -28.46 -9.47
N ALA A 355 -2.24 -29.68 -9.06
CA ALA A 355 -3.19 -30.76 -8.86
C ALA A 355 -4.19 -30.40 -7.75
N TYR A 356 -3.72 -29.85 -6.63
CA TYR A 356 -4.56 -29.36 -5.55
C TYR A 356 -5.49 -28.24 -6.03
N THR A 357 -4.94 -27.26 -6.75
CA THR A 357 -5.69 -26.11 -7.26
C THR A 357 -6.80 -26.56 -8.20
N LEU A 358 -6.52 -27.46 -9.14
CA LEU A 358 -7.51 -27.99 -10.08
C LEU A 358 -8.60 -28.80 -9.37
N ALA A 359 -8.26 -29.52 -8.30
CA ALA A 359 -9.20 -30.32 -7.53
C ALA A 359 -10.15 -29.48 -6.65
N HIS A 360 -9.72 -28.29 -6.23
CA HIS A 360 -10.47 -27.42 -5.29
C HIS A 360 -10.72 -26.02 -5.89
N ILE A 361 -10.71 -25.89 -7.21
CA ILE A 361 -10.76 -24.58 -7.87
C ILE A 361 -12.05 -23.80 -7.54
N ASP A 362 -13.13 -24.51 -7.18
CA ASP A 362 -14.41 -23.96 -6.73
C ASP A 362 -14.37 -23.37 -5.31
N GLN A 363 -13.29 -23.58 -4.58
CA GLN A 363 -13.08 -23.10 -3.20
C GLN A 363 -11.96 -22.06 -3.10
N LEU A 364 -11.18 -21.88 -4.18
CA LEU A 364 -9.99 -21.05 -4.23
C LEU A 364 -10.24 -19.77 -5.04
N VAL A 365 -9.39 -18.77 -4.80
CA VAL A 365 -9.22 -17.62 -5.66
C VAL A 365 -7.95 -17.84 -6.49
N VAL A 366 -8.08 -17.99 -7.80
CA VAL A 366 -6.95 -18.17 -8.72
C VAL A 366 -6.64 -16.85 -9.42
N LYS A 367 -5.39 -16.42 -9.41
CA LYS A 367 -4.95 -15.13 -9.94
C LYS A 367 -3.80 -15.32 -10.91
N ALA A 368 -3.79 -14.57 -12.01
CA ALA A 368 -2.63 -14.45 -12.87
C ALA A 368 -1.49 -13.73 -12.12
N VAL A 369 -0.27 -14.25 -12.30
CA VAL A 369 0.99 -13.75 -11.74
C VAL A 369 1.38 -12.41 -12.38
N HIS A 370 1.15 -12.27 -13.68
CA HIS A 370 1.42 -11.04 -14.43
C HIS A 370 0.12 -10.28 -14.74
N GLY A 371 0.03 -9.01 -14.36
CA GLY A 371 -1.08 -8.10 -14.67
C GLY A 371 -1.61 -7.29 -13.48
N SER A 372 -2.05 -6.05 -13.73
CA SER A 372 -2.67 -5.14 -12.77
C SER A 372 -4.20 -5.16 -12.87
N GLY A 373 -4.90 -4.87 -11.77
CA GLY A 373 -6.31 -4.47 -11.82
C GLY A 373 -7.39 -5.57 -11.94
N GLY A 374 -7.18 -6.77 -11.39
CA GLY A 374 -8.26 -7.78 -11.26
C GLY A 374 -8.65 -8.53 -12.54
N TYR A 375 -8.06 -8.19 -13.69
CA TYR A 375 -8.16 -9.00 -14.91
C TYR A 375 -7.31 -10.28 -14.78
N GLY A 376 -7.88 -11.43 -15.14
CA GLY A 376 -7.21 -12.74 -15.01
C GLY A 376 -7.35 -13.39 -13.62
N MET A 377 -8.47 -13.14 -12.94
CA MET A 377 -8.79 -13.74 -11.63
C MET A 377 -10.09 -14.55 -11.70
N LEU A 378 -10.10 -15.72 -11.05
CA LEU A 378 -11.27 -16.55 -10.80
C LEU A 378 -11.55 -16.57 -9.30
N VAL A 379 -12.79 -16.25 -8.90
CA VAL A 379 -13.26 -16.43 -7.52
C VAL A 379 -14.13 -17.69 -7.48
N GLY A 380 -13.51 -18.84 -7.21
CA GLY A 380 -14.14 -20.16 -7.27
C GLY A 380 -15.54 -20.23 -6.65
N PRO A 381 -15.72 -19.76 -5.39
CA PRO A 381 -17.02 -19.85 -4.71
C PRO A 381 -18.16 -19.05 -5.37
N HIS A 382 -17.82 -18.06 -6.20
CA HIS A 382 -18.78 -17.18 -6.87
C HIS A 382 -18.83 -17.41 -8.39
N ALA A 383 -17.99 -18.30 -8.92
CA ALA A 383 -17.90 -18.58 -10.35
C ALA A 383 -18.91 -19.66 -10.75
N SER A 384 -19.50 -19.49 -11.94
CA SER A 384 -20.31 -20.52 -12.57
C SER A 384 -19.45 -21.69 -13.05
N LYS A 385 -20.06 -22.87 -13.24
CA LYS A 385 -19.36 -24.04 -13.78
C LYS A 385 -18.69 -23.77 -15.12
N ALA A 386 -19.35 -23.01 -16.01
CA ALA A 386 -18.81 -22.67 -17.32
C ALA A 386 -17.56 -21.76 -17.23
N GLU A 387 -17.56 -20.80 -16.31
CA GLU A 387 -16.40 -19.95 -16.04
C GLU A 387 -15.23 -20.78 -15.47
N ILE A 388 -15.53 -21.68 -14.52
CA ILE A 388 -14.52 -22.59 -13.95
C ILE A 388 -13.92 -23.47 -15.05
N GLU A 389 -14.72 -24.11 -15.91
CA GLU A 389 -14.22 -24.96 -17.01
C GLU A 389 -13.32 -24.19 -17.97
N THR A 390 -13.72 -22.96 -18.32
CA THR A 390 -12.92 -22.06 -19.17
C THR A 390 -11.58 -21.74 -18.50
N PHE A 391 -11.59 -21.41 -17.22
CA PHE A 391 -10.39 -21.04 -16.48
C PHE A 391 -9.45 -22.23 -16.25
N VAL A 392 -10.00 -23.43 -16.02
CA VAL A 392 -9.23 -24.67 -15.92
C VAL A 392 -8.43 -24.94 -17.20
N ALA A 393 -9.01 -24.71 -18.37
CA ALA A 393 -8.30 -24.87 -19.64
C ALA A 393 -7.14 -23.87 -19.78
N GLN A 394 -7.34 -22.61 -19.36
CA GLN A 394 -6.30 -21.59 -19.36
C GLN A 394 -5.15 -21.92 -18.38
N LEU A 395 -5.52 -22.32 -17.16
CA LEU A 395 -4.59 -22.72 -16.10
C LEU A 395 -3.71 -23.90 -16.52
N LYS A 396 -4.30 -24.94 -17.13
CA LYS A 396 -3.55 -26.10 -17.63
C LYS A 396 -2.61 -25.76 -18.78
N ALA A 397 -2.96 -24.77 -19.62
CA ALA A 397 -2.13 -24.37 -20.75
C ALA A 397 -0.86 -23.63 -20.29
N ARG A 398 -0.96 -22.81 -19.23
CA ARG A 398 0.15 -22.00 -18.72
C ARG A 398 0.15 -21.98 -17.19
N PRO A 399 0.44 -23.11 -16.52
CA PRO A 399 0.29 -23.23 -15.07
C PRO A 399 1.25 -22.30 -14.30
N HIS A 400 2.39 -21.96 -14.88
CA HIS A 400 3.36 -21.03 -14.31
C HIS A 400 2.91 -19.57 -14.29
N ASP A 401 1.84 -19.23 -15.01
CA ASP A 401 1.27 -17.87 -15.03
C ASP A 401 0.26 -17.64 -13.90
N TYR A 402 0.02 -18.62 -13.01
CA TYR A 402 -1.04 -18.55 -12.01
C TYR A 402 -0.59 -18.95 -10.60
N VAL A 403 -1.26 -18.36 -9.62
CA VAL A 403 -1.22 -18.75 -8.20
C VAL A 403 -2.65 -18.92 -7.69
N ALA A 404 -2.83 -19.78 -6.69
CA ALA A 404 -4.14 -19.97 -6.05
C ALA A 404 -4.06 -19.77 -4.54
N GLN A 405 -5.08 -19.11 -3.99
CA GLN A 405 -5.18 -18.76 -2.58
C GLN A 405 -6.53 -19.22 -2.03
N PRO A 406 -6.64 -19.59 -0.74
CA PRO A 406 -7.92 -19.81 -0.12
C PRO A 406 -8.73 -18.51 -0.10
N THR A 407 -10.06 -18.64 -0.12
CA THR A 407 -10.93 -17.50 0.18
C THR A 407 -10.80 -17.20 1.67
N LEU A 408 -10.15 -16.09 2.03
CA LEU A 408 -10.00 -15.69 3.42
C LEU A 408 -11.33 -15.14 3.96
N ALA A 409 -11.65 -15.48 5.20
CA ALA A 409 -12.74 -14.88 5.96
C ALA A 409 -12.27 -13.53 6.54
N LEU A 410 -12.25 -12.49 5.69
CA LEU A 410 -11.82 -11.14 6.08
C LEU A 410 -12.62 -10.66 7.29
N SER A 411 -11.97 -10.04 8.26
CA SER A 411 -12.64 -9.49 9.44
C SER A 411 -13.66 -8.42 9.04
N THR A 412 -14.69 -8.28 9.86
CA THR A 412 -15.70 -7.23 9.69
C THR A 412 -15.55 -6.13 10.71
N VAL A 413 -15.90 -4.91 10.31
CA VAL A 413 -16.08 -3.76 11.20
C VAL A 413 -17.52 -3.28 11.08
N PRO A 414 -18.17 -2.91 12.19
CA PRO A 414 -19.45 -2.19 12.14
C PRO A 414 -19.36 -0.99 11.22
N THR A 415 -20.29 -0.92 10.26
CA THR A 415 -20.26 0.06 9.19
C THR A 415 -21.64 0.66 8.97
N PHE A 416 -21.71 1.99 8.78
CA PHE A 416 -22.97 2.65 8.45
C PHE A 416 -23.42 2.29 7.02
N VAL A 417 -24.59 1.67 6.92
CA VAL A 417 -25.25 1.25 5.69
C VAL A 417 -26.68 1.80 5.63
N GLU A 418 -27.37 1.66 4.51
CA GLU A 418 -28.73 2.20 4.35
C GLU A 418 -29.72 1.68 5.39
N SER A 419 -29.56 0.41 5.81
CA SER A 419 -30.41 -0.24 6.82
C SER A 419 -30.00 0.04 8.28
N GLY A 420 -28.96 0.84 8.53
CA GLY A 420 -28.45 1.12 9.88
C GLY A 420 -26.96 0.80 10.02
N ILE A 421 -26.59 0.01 11.03
CA ILE A 421 -25.19 -0.43 11.23
C ILE A 421 -25.13 -1.93 10.98
N ALA A 422 -24.23 -2.35 10.11
CA ALA A 422 -24.03 -3.74 9.75
C ALA A 422 -22.52 -4.06 9.63
N PRO A 423 -22.11 -5.31 9.87
CA PRO A 423 -20.72 -5.71 9.64
C PRO A 423 -20.36 -5.60 8.15
N ARG A 424 -19.18 -5.06 7.84
CA ARG A 424 -18.60 -5.03 6.50
C ARG A 424 -17.12 -5.39 6.53
N HIS A 425 -16.67 -6.10 5.51
CA HIS A 425 -15.29 -6.55 5.40
C HIS A 425 -14.34 -5.36 5.22
N VAL A 426 -13.18 -5.45 5.86
CA VAL A 426 -12.15 -4.40 5.82
C VAL A 426 -10.77 -4.96 5.52
N ASP A 427 -9.87 -4.08 5.10
CA ASP A 427 -8.43 -4.31 5.13
C ASP A 427 -7.70 -3.11 5.74
N LEU A 428 -6.40 -3.26 5.93
CA LEU A 428 -5.50 -2.24 6.48
C LEU A 428 -4.28 -2.10 5.59
N ARG A 429 -3.90 -0.86 5.30
CA ARG A 429 -2.60 -0.50 4.74
C ARG A 429 -1.86 0.44 5.70
N PRO A 430 -0.97 -0.08 6.57
CA PRO A 430 0.03 0.75 7.23
C PRO A 430 1.15 1.12 6.25
N PHE A 431 1.85 2.21 6.56
CA PHE A 431 2.96 2.72 5.77
C PHE A 431 4.25 2.64 6.57
N VAL A 432 5.25 1.97 6.02
CA VAL A 432 6.57 1.80 6.63
C VAL A 432 7.56 2.72 5.93
N LEU A 433 8.20 3.59 6.70
CA LEU A 433 9.22 4.52 6.23
C LEU A 433 10.60 3.94 6.52
N SER A 434 11.43 3.78 5.50
CA SER A 434 12.79 3.26 5.61
C SER A 434 13.79 4.30 5.14
N GLY A 435 14.71 4.67 6.02
CA GLY A 435 15.87 5.51 5.72
C GLY A 435 17.06 4.99 6.53
N GLU A 436 17.77 5.87 7.22
CA GLU A 436 18.76 5.43 8.23
C GLU A 436 18.12 4.55 9.33
N GLN A 437 16.86 4.83 9.66
CA GLN A 437 16.06 4.05 10.61
C GLN A 437 14.69 3.78 10.01
N ILE A 438 14.00 2.76 10.53
CA ILE A 438 12.62 2.45 10.15
C ILE A 438 11.65 3.18 11.09
N ARG A 439 10.72 3.94 10.50
CA ARG A 439 9.67 4.70 11.18
C ARG A 439 8.30 4.20 10.74
N ILE A 440 7.37 4.06 11.68
CA ILE A 440 5.98 3.67 11.42
C ILE A 440 5.07 4.48 12.34
N VAL A 441 4.28 5.37 11.75
CA VAL A 441 3.24 6.13 12.44
C VAL A 441 2.11 5.16 12.87
N PRO A 442 1.53 5.30 14.08
CA PRO A 442 0.52 4.40 14.62
C PRO A 442 -0.86 4.56 13.95
N GLY A 443 -0.93 4.16 12.68
CA GLY A 443 -2.12 4.26 11.85
C GLY A 443 -1.96 3.58 10.50
N GLY A 444 -2.98 3.71 9.67
CA GLY A 444 -2.99 3.21 8.31
C GLY A 444 -4.31 3.53 7.62
N LEU A 445 -4.33 3.36 6.30
CA LEU A 445 -5.55 3.44 5.52
C LEU A 445 -6.37 2.17 5.75
N THR A 446 -7.52 2.30 6.41
CA THR A 446 -8.53 1.22 6.44
C THR A 446 -9.50 1.43 5.28
N ARG A 447 -9.65 0.40 4.42
CA ARG A 447 -10.69 0.38 3.38
C ARG A 447 -11.80 -0.57 3.79
N VAL A 448 -13.02 -0.29 3.35
CA VAL A 448 -14.22 -1.05 3.67
C VAL A 448 -15.03 -1.41 2.42
N ALA A 449 -15.42 -2.67 2.31
CA ALA A 449 -16.29 -3.15 1.25
C ALA A 449 -17.75 -2.84 1.62
N LEU A 450 -18.31 -1.74 1.09
CA LEU A 450 -19.62 -1.23 1.51
C LEU A 450 -20.79 -2.13 1.09
N ARG A 451 -20.65 -2.81 -0.06
CA ARG A 451 -21.66 -3.73 -0.58
C ARG A 451 -21.74 -4.98 0.28
N ASP A 452 -22.97 -5.38 0.63
CA ASP A 452 -23.21 -6.58 1.45
C ASP A 452 -22.62 -7.84 0.79
N GLY A 453 -21.92 -8.66 1.59
CA GLY A 453 -21.22 -9.87 1.13
C GLY A 453 -20.03 -9.64 0.21
N SER A 454 -19.65 -8.40 -0.11
CA SER A 454 -18.50 -8.10 -0.96
C SER A 454 -17.19 -8.21 -0.18
N LEU A 455 -16.18 -8.84 -0.79
CA LEU A 455 -14.79 -8.80 -0.32
C LEU A 455 -13.97 -7.71 -1.03
N VAL A 456 -14.60 -6.98 -1.97
CA VAL A 456 -13.96 -5.94 -2.76
C VAL A 456 -13.95 -4.63 -1.98
N VAL A 457 -12.77 -4.29 -1.45
CA VAL A 457 -12.49 -3.06 -0.69
C VAL A 457 -11.90 -1.93 -1.54
N ASN A 458 -11.61 -2.19 -2.83
CA ASN A 458 -10.98 -1.19 -3.71
C ASN A 458 -11.92 -0.01 -3.99
N SER A 459 -11.44 1.21 -3.78
CA SER A 459 -12.16 2.46 -4.00
C SER A 459 -12.67 2.62 -5.43
N SER A 460 -11.94 2.12 -6.44
CA SER A 460 -12.36 2.17 -7.84
C SER A 460 -13.61 1.32 -8.14
N GLN A 461 -13.96 0.39 -7.25
CA GLN A 461 -15.10 -0.51 -7.34
C GLN A 461 -16.15 -0.25 -6.24
N GLY A 462 -16.13 0.94 -5.64
CA GLY A 462 -17.12 1.37 -4.65
C GLY A 462 -16.77 1.07 -3.19
N GLY A 463 -15.50 0.78 -2.89
CA GLY A 463 -14.99 0.73 -1.51
C GLY A 463 -14.98 2.12 -0.85
N GLY A 464 -15.20 2.13 0.46
CA GLY A 464 -15.09 3.33 1.31
C GLY A 464 -13.84 3.29 2.20
N THR A 465 -13.66 4.32 3.02
CA THR A 465 -12.57 4.39 4.01
C THR A 465 -13.08 4.62 5.42
N LYS A 466 -12.26 4.25 6.40
CA LYS A 466 -12.47 4.46 7.84
C LYS A 466 -11.20 5.05 8.45
N ASP A 467 -11.36 5.82 9.53
CA ASP A 467 -10.22 6.14 10.41
C ASP A 467 -9.78 4.88 11.17
N THR A 468 -8.47 4.69 11.30
CA THR A 468 -7.85 3.59 12.03
C THR A 468 -7.29 4.13 13.35
N TRP A 469 -7.91 3.77 14.46
CA TRP A 469 -7.49 4.18 15.80
C TRP A 469 -6.55 3.14 16.40
N VAL A 470 -5.31 3.54 16.62
CA VAL A 470 -4.39 2.81 17.50
C VAL A 470 -4.47 3.45 18.88
N LEU A 471 -4.85 2.68 19.89
CA LEU A 471 -4.95 3.17 21.27
C LEU A 471 -3.55 3.27 21.91
N GLU A 472 -3.33 4.31 22.73
CA GLU A 472 -2.07 4.50 23.46
C GLU A 472 -1.96 3.64 24.73
N ARG A 473 -3.07 3.11 25.24
CA ARG A 473 -3.14 2.33 26.50
C ARG A 473 -4.19 1.24 26.44
#